data_AF-A0A3M2IQ91-F1
#
_entry.id   AF-A0A3M2IQ91-F1
#
_cell.length_a   1.000
_cell.length_b   1.000
_cell.length_c   1.000
_cell.angle_alpha   90.00
_cell.angle_beta   90.00
_cell.angle_gamma   90.00
#
_symmetry.space_group_name_H-M   'P 1'
#
loop_
_entity.id
_entity.type
_entity.pdbx_description
1 polymer ?
#
loop_
_entity_poly.entity_id
_entity_poly.type
_entity_poly.pdbx_seq_one_letter_code
_entity_poly.pdbx_strand_id
1 'polypeptide(L)'
;MLFKGSKKGWERIDEVDFDLWDLEKFQGKILVAGGDEGILSIENKKLVPFKEGISVSGIKVIEDTLFGFDINTLHKFDGKNWDTRKFDFSQVIINT
;
A
#
# COMPACT_ATOMS: atom_id res chain seq x y z
N MET A 1 -6.75 8.52 8.44
CA MET A 1 -7.38 7.89 9.64
C MET A 1 -8.20 6.66 9.22
N LEU A 2 -8.14 5.57 10.00
CA LEU A 2 -8.75 4.28 9.65
C LEU A 2 -9.75 3.78 10.70
N PHE A 3 -10.89 3.27 10.24
CA PHE A 3 -11.96 2.74 11.09
C PHE A 3 -12.39 1.35 10.66
N LYS A 4 -12.85 0.57 11.64
CA LYS A 4 -13.53 -0.71 11.43
C LYS A 4 -15.01 -0.56 11.75
N GLY A 5 -15.85 -0.80 10.76
CA GLY A 5 -17.30 -0.78 10.90
C GLY A 5 -17.85 -2.11 11.42
N SER A 6 -18.89 -2.03 12.25
CA SER A 6 -19.70 -3.16 12.69
C SER A 6 -21.17 -2.74 12.82
N LYS A 7 -22.09 -3.70 13.00
CA LYS A 7 -23.50 -3.39 13.29
C LYS A 7 -23.71 -2.55 14.57
N LYS A 8 -22.71 -2.49 15.46
CA LYS A 8 -22.75 -1.73 16.72
C LYS A 8 -22.15 -0.33 16.59
N GLY A 9 -21.55 0.01 15.44
CA GLY A 9 -20.88 1.27 15.20
C GLY A 9 -19.47 1.10 14.63
N TRP A 10 -18.76 2.21 14.58
CA TRP A 10 -17.40 2.32 14.06
C TRP A 10 -16.41 2.40 15.21
N GLU A 11 -15.34 1.63 15.13
CA GLU A 11 -14.21 1.70 16.05
C GLU A 11 -12.96 2.16 15.29
N ARG A 12 -12.15 3.01 15.91
CA ARG A 12 -10.87 3.43 15.34
C ARG A 12 -9.88 2.27 15.37
N ILE A 13 -9.15 2.06 14.27
CA ILE A 13 -8.13 0.99 14.16
C ILE A 13 -6.78 1.48 14.67
N ASP A 14 -6.38 2.72 14.41
CA ASP A 14 -5.15 3.29 14.96
C ASP A 14 -5.16 4.83 14.88
N GLU A 15 -4.26 5.46 15.63
CA GLU A 15 -3.94 6.88 15.54
C GLU A 15 -2.55 7.04 14.92
N VAL A 16 -2.52 7.55 13.70
CA VAL A 16 -1.30 7.88 12.97
C VAL A 16 -1.34 9.34 12.55
N ASP A 17 -0.17 9.96 12.48
CA ASP A 17 0.06 11.36 12.09
C ASP A 17 0.40 11.52 10.60
N PHE A 18 0.28 10.44 9.82
CA PHE A 18 0.50 10.40 8.37
C PHE A 18 -0.75 9.97 7.61
N ASP A 19 -0.73 10.21 6.29
CA ASP A 19 -1.82 9.88 5.39
C ASP A 19 -1.83 8.38 5.03
N LEU A 20 -3.04 7.82 4.97
CA LEU A 20 -3.29 6.46 4.50
C LEU A 20 -4.02 6.57 3.17
N TRP A 21 -3.45 6.01 2.12
CA TRP A 21 -3.82 6.33 0.74
C TRP A 21 -4.73 5.30 0.10
N ASP A 22 -4.54 4.03 0.41
CA ASP A 22 -5.26 2.92 -0.23
C ASP A 22 -5.28 1.68 0.67
N LEU A 23 -6.20 0.74 0.41
CA LEU A 23 -6.43 -0.45 1.23
C LEU A 23 -6.83 -1.64 0.36
N GLU A 24 -6.16 -2.78 0.56
CA GLU A 24 -6.40 -4.00 -0.24
C GLU A 24 -6.20 -5.27 0.60
N LYS A 25 -6.92 -6.34 0.25
CA LYS A 25 -6.77 -7.64 0.92
C LYS A 25 -5.76 -8.51 0.18
N PHE A 26 -4.74 -9.01 0.87
CA PHE A 26 -3.71 -9.89 0.28
C PHE A 26 -3.31 -10.99 1.26
N GLN A 27 -3.31 -12.26 0.81
CA GLN A 27 -2.89 -13.43 1.60
C GLN A 27 -3.52 -13.49 3.01
N GLY A 28 -4.80 -13.14 3.12
CA GLY A 28 -5.53 -13.13 4.39
C GLY A 28 -5.27 -11.92 5.29
N LYS A 29 -4.37 -11.01 4.91
CA LYS A 29 -4.10 -9.73 5.58
C LYS A 29 -4.89 -8.60 4.92
N ILE A 30 -5.15 -7.54 5.68
CA ILE A 30 -5.59 -6.26 5.12
C ILE A 30 -4.37 -5.35 5.13
N LEU A 31 -3.96 -4.92 3.95
CA LEU A 31 -2.81 -4.05 3.75
C LEU A 31 -3.26 -2.63 3.47
N VAL A 32 -2.40 -1.67 3.80
CA VAL A 32 -2.66 -0.23 3.65
C VAL A 32 -1.43 0.43 3.02
N ALA A 33 -1.66 1.28 2.03
CA ALA A 33 -0.63 2.16 1.47
C ALA A 33 -0.42 3.35 2.42
N GLY A 34 0.76 3.46 3.01
CA GLY A 34 1.12 4.46 4.03
C GLY A 34 1.95 5.63 3.52
N GLY A 35 2.05 5.83 2.20
CA GLY A 35 2.98 6.81 1.64
C GLY A 35 4.42 6.42 1.96
N ASP A 36 5.15 7.31 2.61
CA ASP A 36 6.56 7.11 2.99
C ASP A 36 6.76 6.05 4.08
N GLU A 37 5.70 5.68 4.81
CA GLU A 37 5.72 4.55 5.75
C GLU A 37 5.68 3.18 5.03
N GLY A 38 5.54 3.19 3.70
CA GLY A 38 5.50 2.00 2.86
C GLY A 38 4.15 1.29 2.90
N ILE A 39 4.18 -0.04 3.00
CA ILE A 39 2.97 -0.87 3.08
C ILE A 39 2.83 -1.37 4.51
N LEU A 40 1.67 -1.14 5.10
CA LEU A 40 1.32 -1.52 6.46
C LEU A 40 0.29 -2.66 6.43
N SER A 41 0.27 -3.49 7.47
CA SER A 41 -0.73 -4.52 7.71
C SER A 41 -1.57 -4.14 8.93
N ILE A 42 -2.87 -4.43 8.89
CA ILE A 42 -3.74 -4.27 10.06
C ILE A 42 -3.69 -5.55 10.88
N GLU A 43 -3.10 -5.48 12.08
CA GLU A 43 -3.00 -6.60 13.01
C GLU A 43 -3.47 -6.16 14.40
N ASN A 44 -4.46 -6.86 14.98
CA ASN A 44 -4.99 -6.58 16.33
C ASN A 44 -5.36 -5.11 16.60
N LYS A 45 -5.98 -4.44 15.63
CA LYS A 45 -6.27 -3.00 15.68
C LYS A 45 -5.01 -2.15 15.87
N LYS A 46 -3.97 -2.47 15.12
CA LYS A 46 -2.77 -1.65 14.97
C LYS A 46 -2.29 -1.73 13.54
N LEU A 47 -1.61 -0.68 13.10
CA LEU A 47 -0.84 -0.72 11.87
C LEU A 47 0.57 -1.23 12.20
N VAL A 48 0.99 -2.28 11.51
CA VAL A 48 2.34 -2.84 11.62
C VAL A 48 3.03 -2.83 10.26
N PRO A 49 4.35 -2.60 10.19
CA PRO A 49 5.05 -2.63 8.92
C PRO A 49 4.92 -3.98 8.21
N PHE A 50 4.51 -3.97 6.94
CA PHE A 50 4.56 -5.12 6.04
C PHE A 50 5.75 -5.00 5.08
N LYS A 51 5.99 -3.80 4.56
CA LYS A 51 7.16 -3.48 3.74
C LYS A 51 7.57 -2.02 3.93
N GLU A 52 8.77 -1.84 4.45
CA GLU A 52 9.39 -0.51 4.69
C GLU A 52 10.38 -0.14 3.58
N GLY A 53 10.80 1.13 3.58
CA GLY A 53 11.83 1.68 2.70
C GLY A 53 11.36 1.89 1.26
N ILE A 54 10.06 2.00 1.05
CA ILE A 54 9.42 2.31 -0.22
C ILE A 54 8.35 3.37 0.03
N SER A 55 8.12 4.27 -0.93
CA SER A 55 6.96 5.17 -0.88
C SER A 55 5.86 4.58 -1.74
N VAL A 56 4.66 4.43 -1.19
CA VAL A 56 3.51 3.80 -1.87
C VAL A 56 2.25 4.58 -1.56
N SER A 57 1.65 5.16 -2.60
CA SER A 57 0.38 5.89 -2.54
C SER A 57 -0.80 5.07 -3.07
N GLY A 58 -0.57 3.89 -3.65
CA GLY A 58 -1.64 2.95 -4.00
C GLY A 58 -1.19 1.49 -4.01
N ILE A 59 -2.13 0.58 -3.72
CA ILE A 59 -1.88 -0.86 -3.71
C ILE A 59 -2.96 -1.61 -4.48
N LYS A 60 -2.56 -2.63 -5.24
CA LYS A 60 -3.49 -3.48 -5.95
C LYS A 60 -3.04 -4.93 -5.94
N VAL A 61 -3.99 -5.84 -5.72
CA VAL A 61 -3.76 -7.26 -5.91
C VAL A 61 -4.31 -7.67 -7.26
N ILE A 62 -3.46 -8.30 -8.07
CA ILE A 62 -3.82 -8.92 -9.34
C ILE A 62 -3.33 -10.35 -9.28
N GLU A 63 -4.26 -11.30 -9.38
CA GLU A 63 -4.02 -12.72 -9.11
C GLU A 63 -3.36 -12.89 -7.72
N ASP A 64 -2.22 -13.56 -7.65
CA ASP A 64 -1.48 -13.80 -6.40
C ASP A 64 -0.35 -12.78 -6.18
N THR A 65 -0.35 -11.66 -6.92
CA THR A 65 0.68 -10.63 -6.83
C THR A 65 0.14 -9.35 -6.22
N LEU A 66 0.86 -8.83 -5.24
CA LEU A 66 0.65 -7.49 -4.71
C LEU A 66 1.51 -6.48 -5.48
N PHE A 67 0.88 -5.43 -5.97
CA PHE A 67 1.52 -4.26 -6.54
C PHE A 67 1.37 -3.08 -5.59
N GLY A 68 2.45 -2.38 -5.32
CA GLY A 68 2.45 -1.06 -4.72
C GLY A 68 2.98 -0.07 -5.74
N PHE A 69 2.33 1.08 -5.88
CA PHE A 69 2.77 2.11 -6.82
C PHE A 69 2.79 3.48 -6.16
N ASP A 70 3.68 4.30 -6.71
CA ASP A 70 3.75 5.72 -6.48
C ASP A 70 3.98 6.43 -7.82
N ILE A 71 4.13 7.76 -7.83
CA ILE A 71 4.19 8.62 -9.02
C ILE A 71 4.99 8.01 -10.18
N ASN A 72 6.17 7.47 -9.92
CA ASN A 72 7.05 6.92 -10.95
C ASN A 72 7.65 5.55 -10.61
N THR A 73 7.16 4.88 -9.58
CA THR A 73 7.74 3.61 -9.13
C THR A 73 6.64 2.56 -8.97
N LEU A 74 6.92 1.34 -9.42
CA LEU A 74 6.09 0.16 -9.21
C LEU A 74 6.89 -0.91 -8.48
N HIS A 75 6.38 -1.27 -7.31
CA HIS A 75 6.85 -2.36 -6.49
C HIS A 75 5.95 -3.58 -6.70
N LYS A 76 6.54 -4.74 -6.93
CA LYS A 76 5.84 -6.00 -7.12
C LYS A 76 6.28 -6.98 -6.04
N PHE A 77 5.33 -7.63 -5.38
CA PHE A 77 5.56 -8.72 -4.46
C PHE A 77 4.80 -9.98 -4.90
N ASP A 78 5.54 -11.04 -5.18
CA ASP A 78 4.99 -12.33 -5.65
C ASP A 78 4.63 -13.29 -4.51
N GLY A 79 4.57 -12.79 -3.27
CA GLY A 79 4.41 -13.60 -2.06
C GLY A 79 5.73 -14.06 -1.43
N LYS A 80 6.87 -13.87 -2.11
CA LYS A 80 8.19 -14.25 -1.61
C LYS A 80 9.26 -13.18 -1.83
N ASN A 81 9.31 -12.57 -3.00
CA ASN A 81 10.33 -11.64 -3.42
C ASN A 81 9.72 -10.30 -3.82
N TRP A 82 10.48 -9.23 -3.58
CA TRP A 82 10.17 -7.88 -4.04
C TRP A 82 10.98 -7.56 -5.30
N ASP A 83 10.30 -7.09 -6.33
CA ASP A 83 10.89 -6.43 -7.51
C ASP A 83 10.46 -4.97 -7.54
N THR A 84 11.31 -4.08 -8.06
CA THR A 84 11.03 -2.65 -8.14
C THR A 84 11.46 -2.10 -9.48
N ARG A 85 10.53 -1.39 -10.13
CA ARG A 85 10.76 -0.73 -11.42
C ARG A 85 10.46 0.75 -11.29
N LYS A 86 11.36 1.57 -11.83
CA LYS A 86 11.14 3.01 -11.98
C LYS A 86 10.77 3.31 -13.42
N PHE A 87 9.73 4.11 -13.61
CA PHE A 87 9.32 4.62 -14.90
C PHE A 87 9.93 6.00 -15.10
N ASP A 88 10.63 6.17 -16.22
CA ASP A 88 11.16 7.46 -16.63
C ASP A 88 10.20 8.11 -17.63
N PHE A 89 9.26 8.90 -17.11
CA PHE A 89 8.29 9.61 -17.94
C PHE A 89 8.91 10.77 -18.74
N SER A 90 10.17 11.16 -18.48
CA SER A 90 10.87 12.13 -19.32
C SER A 90 11.10 11.59 -20.75
N GLN A 91 11.06 10.26 -20.92
CA GLN A 91 11.17 9.58 -22.21
C GLN A 91 9.84 9.50 -22.98
N VAL A 92 8.72 9.90 -22.37
CA VAL A 92 7.38 9.89 -23.00
C VAL A 92 7.08 11.21 -23.72
N ILE A 93 7.99 12.20 -23.67
CA ILE A 93 7.93 13.36 -24.56
C ILE A 93 8.36 12.92 -25.97
N ILE A 94 7.42 12.33 -26.69
CA ILE A 94 7.49 12.20 -28.14
C ILE A 94 7.27 13.62 -28.69
N ASN A 95 8.27 14.15 -29.41
CA ASN A 95 8.16 15.40 -30.15
C ASN A 95 6.86 15.41 -30.97
N THR A 96 5.87 16.18 -30.55
CA THR A 96 4.75 16.65 -31.39
C THR A 96 5.14 17.93 -32.10
#